data_AF-A0A957ZWA4-F1
#
_entry.id   AF-A0A957ZWA4-F1
#
_cell.length_a   1.000
_cell.length_b   1.000
_cell.length_c   1.000
_cell.angle_alpha   90.00
_cell.angle_beta   90.00
_cell.angle_gamma   90.00
#
_symmetry.space_group_name_H-M   'P 1'
#
loop_
_entity.id
_entity.type
_entity.pdbx_description
1 polymer ?
#
loop_
_entity_poly.entity_id
_entity_poly.type
_entity_poly.pdbx_seq_one_letter_code
_entity_poly.pdbx_strand_id
1 'polypeptide(L)' 'PHHTGHGVGVSGHEEPRIVPYNDRVLAEGMVILLEPGIYLPGVTGVRQEDALLVTADGATLLTHSDKRI' A
#
# COMPACT_ATOMS: atom_id res chain seq x y z
N PRO A 1 13.60 1.38 7.60
CA PRO A 1 12.57 1.84 6.63
C PRO A 1 11.47 0.77 6.52
N HIS A 2 10.21 1.20 6.55
CA HIS A 2 9.03 0.36 6.72
C HIS A 2 8.72 -0.48 5.46
N HIS A 3 7.69 -1.33 5.53
CA HIS A 3 7.15 -2.05 4.38
C HIS A 3 6.55 -1.09 3.34
N THR A 4 6.43 -1.54 2.10
CA THR A 4 5.78 -0.76 1.03
C THR A 4 4.27 -0.69 1.24
N GLY A 5 3.69 -1.61 2.00
CA GLY A 5 2.26 -1.67 2.23
C GLY A 5 1.81 -2.89 3.02
N HIS A 6 0.51 -3.01 3.22
CA HIS A 6 -0.12 -4.12 3.94
C HIS A 6 -1.59 -4.29 3.54
N GLY A 7 -2.17 -5.45 3.85
CA GLY A 7 -3.61 -5.68 3.75
C GLY A 7 -4.38 -4.84 4.75
N VAL A 8 -5.63 -4.54 4.45
CA VAL A 8 -6.54 -3.81 5.35
C VAL A 8 -7.95 -4.37 5.26
N GLY A 9 -8.67 -4.31 6.38
CA GLY A 9 -10.04 -4.81 6.46
C GLY A 9 -10.72 -4.32 7.74
N VAL A 10 -11.06 -5.25 8.63
CA VAL A 10 -11.60 -4.92 9.95
C VAL A 10 -10.52 -4.29 10.82
N SER A 11 -9.27 -4.70 10.64
CA SER A 11 -8.09 -4.15 11.30
C SER A 11 -7.34 -3.21 10.37
N GLY A 12 -6.66 -2.22 10.97
CA GLY A 12 -5.82 -1.29 10.22
C GLY A 12 -4.61 -1.93 9.56
N HIS A 13 -4.13 -3.08 10.06
CA HIS A 13 -3.03 -3.82 9.44
C HIS A 13 -3.36 -5.32 9.43
N GLU A 14 -3.49 -5.87 8.24
CA GLU A 14 -3.75 -7.28 7.98
C GLU A 14 -2.72 -7.84 6.98
N GLU A 15 -2.65 -9.16 6.84
CA GLU A 15 -1.87 -9.78 5.77
C GLU A 15 -2.61 -9.63 4.41
N PRO A 16 -1.90 -9.56 3.28
CA PRO A 16 -0.45 -9.69 3.13
C PRO A 16 0.31 -8.38 3.42
N ARG A 17 1.50 -8.50 4.02
CA ARG A 17 2.50 -7.42 3.96
C ARG A 17 3.18 -7.36 2.60
N ILE A 18 3.35 -6.15 2.06
CA ILE A 18 4.09 -5.92 0.82
C ILE A 18 5.56 -5.68 1.16
N VAL A 19 6.32 -6.78 1.13
CA VAL A 19 7.74 -6.86 1.51
C VAL A 19 8.49 -7.81 0.58
N PRO A 20 9.82 -7.64 0.40
CA PRO A 20 10.59 -8.40 -0.60
C PRO A 20 10.65 -9.92 -0.38
N TYR A 21 10.30 -10.39 0.82
CA TYR A 21 10.40 -11.79 1.23
C TYR A 21 9.02 -12.46 1.39
N ASN A 22 7.93 -11.80 1.00
CA ASN A 22 6.59 -12.38 1.04
C ASN A 22 6.15 -12.81 -0.37
N ASP A 23 6.11 -14.12 -0.60
CA ASP A 23 5.74 -14.70 -1.89
C ASP A 23 4.23 -14.95 -2.03
N ARG A 24 3.40 -14.40 -1.13
CA ARG A 24 1.95 -14.57 -1.20
C ARG A 24 1.38 -13.90 -2.45
N VAL A 25 0.75 -14.72 -3.29
CA VAL A 25 0.00 -14.25 -4.46
C VAL A 25 -1.22 -13.44 -4.00
N LEU A 26 -1.37 -12.24 -4.57
CA LEU A 26 -2.55 -11.40 -4.35
C LEU A 26 -3.75 -12.00 -5.07
N ALA A 27 -4.88 -12.09 -4.36
CA ALA A 27 -6.11 -12.65 -4.89
C ALA A 27 -7.18 -11.56 -5.02
N GLU A 28 -8.08 -11.76 -5.99
CA GLU A 28 -9.25 -10.91 -6.18
C GLU A 28 -10.03 -10.71 -4.87
N GLY A 29 -10.46 -9.47 -4.61
CA GLY A 29 -11.17 -9.09 -3.39
C GLY A 29 -10.28 -8.66 -2.24
N MET A 30 -8.96 -8.86 -2.30
CA MET A 30 -8.04 -8.28 -1.32
C MET A 30 -8.00 -6.75 -1.44
N VAL A 31 -7.95 -6.07 -0.30
CA VAL A 31 -7.68 -4.63 -0.22
C VAL A 31 -6.31 -4.41 0.42
N ILE A 32 -5.48 -3.60 -0.23
CA ILE A 32 -4.09 -3.35 0.17
C ILE A 32 -3.85 -1.85 0.20
N LEU A 33 -3.19 -1.38 1.25
CA LEU A 33 -2.63 -0.03 1.31
C LEU A 33 -1.21 -0.08 0.75
N LEU A 34 -0.93 0.73 -0.26
CA LEU A 34 0.43 0.96 -0.77
C LEU A 34 0.88 2.34 -0.33
N GLU A 35 1.92 2.39 0.50
CA GLU A 35 2.41 3.58 1.18
C GLU A 35 3.95 3.74 1.11
N PRO A 36 4.57 3.74 -0.08
CA PRO A 36 6.00 3.98 -0.20
C PRO A 36 6.37 5.38 0.34
N GLY A 37 7.40 5.42 1.18
CA GLY A 37 7.90 6.64 1.79
C GLY A 37 9.39 6.86 1.55
N ILE A 38 9.77 8.10 1.27
CA ILE A 38 11.16 8.55 1.20
C ILE A 38 11.38 9.56 2.32
N TYR A 39 12.40 9.33 3.14
CA TYR A 39 12.72 10.17 4.29
C TYR A 39 14.17 10.64 4.19
N LEU A 40 14.36 11.95 4.25
CA LEU A 40 15.65 12.61 4.31
C LEU A 40 15.84 13.18 5.73
N PRO A 41 16.63 12.51 6.60
CA PRO A 41 16.78 12.90 8.00
C PRO A 41 17.20 14.36 8.15
N GLY A 42 16.52 15.08 9.04
CA GLY A 42 16.79 16.50 9.30
C GLY A 42 16.30 17.47 8.22
N VAL A 43 15.68 16.99 7.15
CA VAL A 43 15.15 17.84 6.06
C VAL A 43 13.65 17.65 5.89
N THR A 44 13.21 16.48 5.42
CA THR A 44 11.79 16.20 5.14
C THR A 44 11.54 14.71 4.95
N GLY A 45 10.27 14.32 4.87
CA GLY A 45 9.86 13.01 4.39
C GLY A 45 8.54 13.13 3.64
N VAL A 46 8.38 12.30 2.62
CA VAL A 46 7.16 12.21 1.83
C VAL A 46 6.72 10.76 1.81
N ARG A 47 5.47 10.52 2.16
CA ARG A 47 4.80 9.23 2.00
C ARG A 47 3.46 9.48 1.32
N GLN A 48 3.22 8.75 0.25
CA GLN A 48 1.94 8.74 -0.45
C GLN A 48 1.30 7.39 -0.21
N GLU A 49 0.06 7.40 0.28
CA GLU A 49 -0.70 6.19 0.58
C GLU A 49 -1.97 6.15 -0.26
N ASP A 50 -2.21 5.01 -0.89
CA ASP A 50 -3.45 4.72 -1.61
C ASP A 50 -3.96 3.32 -1.29
N ALA A 51 -5.29 3.18 -1.24
CA ALA A 51 -5.95 1.88 -1.08
C ALA A 51 -6.31 1.30 -2.45
N LEU A 52 -5.97 0.03 -2.67
CA LEU A 52 -6.26 -0.70 -3.90
C LEU A 52 -7.06 -1.96 -3.61
N LEU A 53 -8.14 -2.16 -4.38
CA LEU A 53 -8.85 -3.42 -4.48
C LEU A 53 -8.24 -4.26 -5.61
N VAL A 54 -7.78 -5.46 -5.30
CA VAL A 54 -7.32 -6.43 -6.31
C VAL A 54 -8.53 -6.96 -7.08
N THR A 55 -8.46 -6.90 -8.41
CA THR A 55 -9.47 -7.43 -9.34
C THR A 55 -8.94 -8.68 -10.05
N ALA A 56 -9.80 -9.40 -10.76
CA ALA A 56 -9.39 -10.57 -11.55
C ALA A 56 -8.28 -10.28 -12.58
N ASP A 57 -8.18 -9.03 -13.05
CA ASP A 57 -7.30 -8.58 -14.13
C ASP A 57 -6.30 -7.49 -13.70
N GLY A 58 -6.25 -7.13 -12.42
CA GLY A 58 -5.38 -6.07 -11.93
C GLY A 58 -5.81 -5.50 -10.59
N ALA A 59 -5.99 -4.18 -10.52
CA ALA A 59 -6.43 -3.49 -9.32
C ALA A 59 -7.21 -2.21 -9.64
N THR A 60 -8.15 -1.87 -8.75
CA THR A 60 -8.91 -0.62 -8.76
C THR A 60 -8.48 0.27 -7.60
N LEU A 61 -8.23 1.54 -7.86
CA LEU A 61 -7.93 2.54 -6.84
C LEU A 61 -9.23 2.88 -6.06
N LEU A 62 -9.18 2.85 -4.74
CA LEU A 62 -10.31 3.21 -3.87
C LEU A 62 -10.18 4.63 -3.31
N THR A 63 -8.99 5.21 -3.37
CA THR A 63 -8.68 6.55 -2.87
C THR A 63 -8.39 7.51 -4.02
N HIS A 64 -8.75 8.77 -3.85
CA HIS A 64 -8.43 9.84 -4.80
C HIS A 64 -7.84 11.03 -4.04
N SER A 65 -6.65 11.43 -4.44
CA SER A 65 -5.94 12.60 -3.92
C SER A 65 -5.16 13.26 -5.05
N ASP A 66 -5.01 14.58 -5.02
CA ASP A 66 -4.06 15.28 -5.89
C ASP A 66 -2.66 14.94 -5.40
N LYS A 67 -1.87 14.29 -6.25
CA LYS A 67 -0.52 13.79 -5.94
C LYS A 67 0.57 14.80 -6.32
N ARG A 68 0.18 16.00 -6.78
CA ARG A 68 1.13 17.07 -7.12
C ARG A 68 1.65 17.72 -5.84
N ILE A 69 2.95 18.04 -5.87
CA ILE A 69 3.66 18.77 -4.81
C ILE A 69 3.88 20.20 -5.28
#